data_AF-A0A5K1G2A4-F1
#
_entry.id   AF-A0A5K1G2A4-F1
#
_cell.length_a   1.000
_cell.length_b   1.000
_cell.length_c   1.000
_cell.angle_alpha   90.00
_cell.angle_beta   90.00
_cell.angle_gamma   90.00
#
_symmetry.space_group_name_H-M   'P 1'
#
loop_
_entity.id
_entity.type
_entity.pdbx_description
1 polymer ?
#
loop_
_entity_poly.entity_id
_entity_poly.type
_entity_poly.pdbx_seq_one_letter_code
_entity_poly.pdbx_strand_id
1 'polypeptide(L)'
;ARRRLGMILSKLIEERKMKGEVRDDLLGNLMNYKAPNGESLSVEEIADNVIGVLFAAQDTTASALTWLLKYLYENPKIQDFVRVRTHAGPVP
;
A
#
# COMPACT_ATOMS: atom_id res chain seq x y z
N ALA A 1 -17.90 2.21 -4.51
CA ALA A 1 -16.56 2.44 -3.92
C ALA A 1 -15.58 3.05 -4.92
N ARG A 2 -15.26 2.39 -6.04
CA ARG A 2 -14.25 2.84 -7.02
C ARG A 2 -14.37 4.30 -7.47
N ARG A 3 -15.56 4.76 -7.88
CA ARG A 3 -15.79 6.16 -8.28
C ARG A 3 -15.41 7.17 -7.19
N ARG A 4 -15.73 6.89 -5.92
CA ARG A 4 -15.39 7.77 -4.78
C ARG A 4 -13.89 7.80 -4.53
N LEU A 5 -13.22 6.65 -4.59
CA LEU A 5 -11.77 6.56 -4.46
C LEU A 5 -11.05 7.30 -5.60
N GLY A 6 -11.55 7.16 -6.83
CA GLY A 6 -11.05 7.93 -7.98
C GLY A 6 -11.08 9.43 -7.72
N MET A 7 -12.22 9.97 -7.27
CA MET A 7 -12.33 11.40 -6.93
C MET A 7 -11.35 11.84 -5.82
N ILE A 8 -11.17 11.02 -4.79
CA ILE A 8 -10.22 11.31 -3.70
C ILE A 8 -8.78 11.32 -4.23
N LEU A 9 -8.41 10.34 -5.06
CA LEU A 9 -7.07 10.23 -5.63
C LEU A 9 -6.78 11.36 -6.61
N SER A 10 -7.71 11.69 -7.52
CA SER A 10 -7.55 12.82 -8.43
C SER A 10 -7.34 14.12 -7.67
N LYS A 11 -8.13 14.38 -6.62
CA LYS A 11 -7.94 15.56 -5.77
C LYS A 11 -6.58 15.57 -5.09
N LEU A 12 -6.14 14.45 -4.53
CA LEU A 12 -4.84 14.32 -3.87
C LEU A 12 -3.67 14.55 -4.85
N ILE A 13 -3.77 14.02 -6.07
CA ILE A 13 -2.76 14.20 -7.13
C ILE A 13 -2.63 15.69 -7.48
N GLU A 14 -3.75 16.36 -7.72
CA GLU A 14 -3.75 17.79 -8.06
C GLU A 14 -3.22 18.65 -6.90
N GLU A 15 -3.58 18.33 -5.65
CA GLU A 15 -3.03 19.00 -4.47
C GLU A 15 -1.51 18.84 -4.36
N ARG A 16 -0.97 17.64 -4.59
CA ARG A 16 0.49 17.40 -4.56
C ARG A 16 1.20 18.15 -5.68
N LYS A 17 0.64 18.15 -6.90
CA LYS A 17 1.18 18.92 -8.04
C LYS A 17 1.24 20.42 -7.73
N MET A 18 0.15 20.99 -7.22
CA MET A 18 0.06 22.41 -6.87
C MET A 18 1.07 22.83 -5.80
N LYS A 19 1.37 21.94 -4.86
CA LYS A 19 2.36 22.18 -3.80
C LYS A 19 3.80 21.90 -4.22
N GLY A 20 4.03 21.34 -5.42
CA GLY A 20 5.34 20.83 -5.82
C GLY A 20 5.84 19.73 -4.87
N GLU A 21 4.92 18.99 -4.23
CA GLU A 21 5.25 18.04 -3.19
C GLU A 21 5.79 16.74 -3.79
N VAL A 22 7.06 16.45 -3.50
CA VAL A 22 7.71 15.19 -3.88
C VAL A 22 7.77 14.27 -2.67
N ARG A 23 7.16 13.09 -2.79
CA ARG A 23 7.20 12.04 -1.77
C ARG A 23 7.71 10.74 -2.37
N ASP A 24 8.53 10.03 -1.61
CA ASP A 24 8.93 8.65 -1.92
C ASP A 24 7.86 7.69 -1.40
N ASP A 25 6.72 7.67 -2.09
CA ASP A 25 5.63 6.73 -1.85
C ASP A 25 5.08 6.20 -3.19
N LEU A 26 4.22 5.19 -3.16
CA LEU A 26 3.64 4.59 -4.37
C LEU A 26 3.06 5.66 -5.32
N LEU A 27 2.32 6.62 -4.76
CA LEU A 27 1.68 7.66 -5.55
C LEU A 27 2.72 8.61 -6.17
N GLY A 28 3.72 9.03 -5.39
CA GLY A 28 4.83 9.85 -5.87
C GLY A 28 5.63 9.15 -6.97
N ASN A 29 5.88 7.85 -6.82
CA ASN A 29 6.56 7.04 -7.84
C ASN A 29 5.76 6.96 -9.15
N LEU A 30 4.44 6.80 -9.08
CA LEU A 30 3.58 6.83 -10.27
C LEU A 30 3.49 8.22 -10.90
N MET A 31 3.46 9.29 -10.10
CA MET A 31 3.44 10.68 -10.59
C MET A 31 4.75 11.07 -11.29
N ASN A 32 5.88 10.55 -10.80
CA ASN A 32 7.21 10.83 -11.35
C ASN A 32 7.62 9.85 -12.46
N TYR A 33 6.83 8.80 -12.71
CA TYR A 33 7.12 7.81 -13.73
C TYR A 33 7.14 8.44 -15.13
N LYS A 34 8.13 8.00 -15.91
CA LYS A 34 8.30 8.31 -17.33
C LYS A 34 8.48 7.01 -18.10
N ALA A 35 7.64 6.80 -19.10
CA ALA A 35 7.78 5.70 -20.04
C ALA A 35 9.03 5.88 -20.92
N PRO A 36 9.51 4.84 -21.63
CA PRO A 36 10.70 4.92 -22.48
C PRO A 36 10.63 6.01 -23.57
N ASN A 37 9.43 6.39 -23.99
CA ASN A 37 9.18 7.47 -24.95
C ASN A 37 9.10 8.87 -24.29
N GLY A 38 9.28 8.96 -22.97
CA GLY A 38 9.22 10.20 -22.19
C GLY A 38 7.82 10.59 -21.69
N GLU A 39 6.78 9.80 -21.99
CA GLU A 39 5.41 10.09 -21.56
C GLU A 39 5.20 9.82 -20.06
N SER A 40 4.39 10.67 -19.41
CA SER A 40 3.92 10.45 -18.04
C SER A 40 2.55 9.80 -18.04
N LEU A 41 2.21 9.12 -16.96
CA LEU A 41 0.85 8.63 -16.72
C LEU A 41 -0.13 9.79 -16.55
N SER A 42 -1.33 9.63 -17.09
CA SER A 42 -2.47 10.49 -16.80
C SER A 42 -2.95 10.34 -15.34
N VAL A 43 -3.74 11.31 -14.87
CA VAL A 43 -4.31 11.27 -13.51
C VAL A 43 -5.20 10.04 -13.34
N GLU A 44 -5.94 9.70 -14.39
CA GLU A 44 -6.84 8.55 -14.45
C GLU A 44 -6.06 7.24 -14.35
N GLU A 45 -4.98 7.08 -15.12
CA GLU A 45 -4.11 5.89 -15.07
C GLU A 45 -3.43 5.74 -13.70
N ILE A 46 -2.95 6.83 -13.11
CA ILE A 46 -2.36 6.81 -11.77
C ILE A 46 -3.41 6.34 -10.76
N ALA A 47 -4.61 6.94 -10.79
CA ALA A 47 -5.69 6.59 -9.88
C ALA A 47 -6.12 5.12 -10.04
N ASP A 48 -6.24 4.63 -11.27
CA ASP A 48 -6.60 3.25 -11.55
C ASP A 48 -5.54 2.24 -11.08
N ASN A 49 -4.24 2.55 -11.25
CA ASN A 49 -3.17 1.70 -10.75
C ASN A 49 -3.17 1.64 -9.21
N VAL A 50 -3.33 2.78 -8.54
CA VAL A 50 -3.41 2.82 -7.07
C VAL A 50 -4.62 2.02 -6.57
N ILE A 51 -5.79 2.18 -7.20
CA ILE A 51 -6.98 1.40 -6.86
C ILE A 51 -6.73 -0.09 -7.11
N GLY A 52 -6.09 -0.45 -8.23
CA GLY A 52 -5.74 -1.83 -8.56
C GLY A 52 -4.91 -2.49 -7.46
N VAL A 53 -3.85 -1.83 -7.00
CA VAL A 53 -2.99 -2.31 -5.90
C VAL A 53 -3.80 -2.49 -4.61
N LEU A 54 -4.63 -1.51 -4.24
CA LEU A 54 -5.44 -1.59 -3.01
C LEU A 54 -6.42 -2.77 -3.04
N PHE A 55 -7.11 -2.97 -4.16
CA PHE A 55 -8.05 -4.08 -4.30
C PHE A 55 -7.34 -5.44 -4.35
N ALA A 56 -6.20 -5.54 -5.02
CA ALA A 56 -5.42 -6.77 -5.07
C ALA A 56 -4.86 -7.17 -3.68
N ALA A 57 -4.41 -6.18 -2.90
CA ALA A 57 -3.82 -6.41 -1.59
C ALA A 57 -4.85 -6.73 -0.50
N GLN A 58 -6.10 -6.27 -0.64
CA GLN A 58 -7.10 -6.36 0.42
C GLN A 58 -7.39 -7.81 0.82
N ASP A 59 -7.88 -8.63 -0.12
CA ASP A 59 -8.32 -9.98 0.21
C ASP A 59 -7.14 -10.94 0.46
N THR A 60 -6.02 -10.73 -0.23
CA THR A 60 -4.79 -11.51 -0.07
C THR A 60 -4.16 -11.29 1.31
N THR A 61 -4.01 -10.03 1.73
CA THR A 61 -3.43 -9.69 3.04
C THR A 61 -4.37 -10.08 4.18
N ALA A 62 -5.68 -9.83 4.04
CA ALA A 62 -6.66 -10.23 5.04
C ALA A 62 -6.66 -11.75 5.26
N SER A 63 -6.60 -12.53 4.17
CA SER A 63 -6.51 -13.99 4.24
C SER A 63 -5.22 -14.46 4.89
N ALA A 64 -4.07 -13.91 4.47
CA ALA A 64 -2.77 -14.26 5.04
C ALA A 64 -2.72 -13.98 6.55
N LEU A 65 -3.20 -12.81 6.99
CA LEU A 65 -3.27 -12.46 8.41
C LEU A 65 -4.23 -13.38 9.17
N THR A 66 -5.38 -13.70 8.59
CA THR A 66 -6.35 -14.63 9.20
C THR A 66 -5.70 -16.00 9.45
N TRP A 67 -5.02 -16.54 8.45
CA TRP A 67 -4.31 -17.83 8.57
C TRP A 67 -3.14 -17.76 9.55
N LEU A 68 -2.38 -16.67 9.53
CA LEU A 68 -1.30 -16.44 10.49
C LEU A 68 -1.82 -16.45 11.92
N LEU A 69 -2.88 -15.69 12.20
CA LEU A 69 -3.46 -15.61 13.55
C LEU A 69 -4.03 -16.96 13.99
N LYS A 70 -4.72 -17.67 13.09
CA LYS A 70 -5.21 -19.03 13.34
C LYS A 70 -4.04 -19.97 13.70
N TYR A 71 -2.98 -19.96 12.90
CA TYR A 71 -1.81 -20.81 13.11
C TYR A 71 -1.12 -20.52 14.45
N LEU A 72 -0.96 -19.25 14.82
CA LEU A 72 -0.39 -18.88 16.11
C LEU A 72 -1.28 -19.36 17.27
N TYR A 73 -2.60 -19.18 17.16
CA TYR A 73 -3.54 -19.64 18.19
C TYR A 73 -3.47 -21.16 18.40
N GLU A 74 -3.33 -21.94 17.33
CA GLU A 74 -3.21 -23.40 17.40
C GLU A 74 -1.82 -23.88 17.88
N ASN A 75 -0.82 -22.99 17.92
CA ASN A 75 0.57 -23.34 18.27
C ASN A 75 1.14 -22.40 19.37
N PRO A 76 0.76 -22.58 20.65
CA PRO A 76 1.12 -21.68 21.74
C PRO A 76 2.63 -21.43 21.90
N LYS A 77 3.47 -22.44 21.66
CA LYS A 77 4.94 -22.29 21.71
C LYS A 77 5.45 -21.28 20.67
N ILE A 78 4.88 -21.29 19.46
CA ILE A 78 5.26 -20.36 18.38
C ILE A 78 4.69 -18.98 18.70
N GLN A 79 3.46 -18.90 19.20
CA GLN A 79 2.85 -17.65 19.64
C GLN A 79 3.68 -16.95 20.72
N ASP A 80 4.14 -17.69 21.73
CA ASP A 80 4.99 -17.16 22.80
C ASP A 80 6.33 -16.65 22.25
N PHE A 81 6.95 -17.40 21.34
CA PHE A 81 8.19 -16.96 20.68
C PHE A 81 8.02 -15.68 19.86
N VAL A 82 6.96 -15.58 19.06
CA VAL A 82 6.64 -14.36 18.29
C VAL A 82 6.37 -13.19 19.23
N ARG A 83 5.62 -13.39 20.32
CA ARG A 83 5.34 -12.35 21.32
C ARG A 83 6.59 -11.85 22.01
N VAL A 84 7.49 -12.74 22.41
CA VAL A 84 8.77 -12.34 23.03
C VAL A 84 9.61 -11.52 22.05
N ARG A 85 9.69 -11.93 20.77
CA ARG A 85 10.43 -11.18 19.75
C ARG A 85 9.83 -9.81 19.40
N THR A 86 8.52 -9.61 19.53
CA THR A 86 7.92 -8.29 19.28
C THR A 86 8.07 -7.34 20.47
N HIS A 87 8.27 -7.85 21.68
CA HIS A 87 8.45 -7.05 22.90
C HIS A 87 9.92 -6.86 23.28
N ALA A 88 10.81 -7.74 22.84
CA ALA A 88 12.23 -7.46 22.77
C ALA A 88 12.44 -6.49 21.59
N GLY A 89 12.99 -5.30 21.84
CA GLY A 89 13.38 -4.37 20.77
C GLY A 89 14.33 -5.01 19.75
N PRO A 90 14.71 -4.29 18.67
CA PRO A 90 15.55 -4.86 17.62
C PRO A 90 16.79 -5.52 18.20
N VAL A 91 17.07 -6.75 17.77
CA VAL A 91 18.30 -7.47 18.10
C VAL A 91 19.46 -6.65 17.51
N PRO A 92 20.52 -6.36 18.28
CA PRO A 92 21.68 -5.61 17.80
C PRO A 92 22.35 -6.27 16.59
#